data_AF-A0A077LQ75-F1
#
_entry.id   AF-A0A077LQ75-F1
#
_cell.length_a   1.000
_cell.length_b   1.000
_cell.length_c   1.000
_cell.angle_alpha   90.00
_cell.angle_beta   90.00
_cell.angle_gamma   90.00
#
_symmetry.space_group_name_H-M   'P 1'
#
loop_
_entity.id
_entity.type
_entity.pdbx_description
1 polymer ?
#
loop_
_entity_poly.entity_id
_entity_poly.type
_entity_poly.pdbx_seq_one_letter_code
_entity_poly.pdbx_strand_id
1 'polypeptide(L)'
;MSKQSDWITVGALADGFAPESFILPNLADLADRRFELNFANGWQISHRFDAQQVHWQAADGHSSGSAAYRATSLRAGIYLVDFVKHEAGQAWSISLVLDTLNSAFTAVIGRLPGEAQTHEGLYHRALAGQPLTGVQVEFLHGSLDQPWQDGACPHAPTEELVGLRNLYRYSPTEVYEHVYLNRDYYSWQCLRGVEQGLCDTDRAHYYKLAEQLYLFVWREKIVPTLGLIVIDLQQHRSDGKIFGYAGDGFEELSNFPVASYCRVLNVTEYDSDE
;
A
#
# COMPACT_ATOMS: atom_id res chain seq x y z
N MET A 1 22.06 -30.82 6.73
CA MET A 1 21.71 -29.97 5.57
C MET A 1 20.81 -28.87 6.11
N SER A 2 21.26 -27.61 6.13
CA SER A 2 20.35 -26.50 6.45
C SER A 2 19.30 -26.45 5.35
N LYS A 3 18.02 -26.57 5.72
CA LYS A 3 16.93 -26.33 4.77
C LYS A 3 17.00 -24.85 4.41
N GLN A 4 17.39 -24.55 3.18
CA GLN A 4 17.30 -23.20 2.64
C GLN A 4 15.84 -22.98 2.25
N SER A 5 15.21 -21.94 2.79
CA SER A 5 13.88 -21.53 2.38
C SER A 5 14.00 -20.79 1.05
N ASP A 6 13.07 -21.05 0.12
CA ASP A 6 12.97 -20.29 -1.13
C ASP A 6 12.36 -18.90 -0.91
N TRP A 7 11.65 -18.68 0.21
CA TRP A 7 11.10 -17.39 0.62
C TRP A 7 12.15 -16.48 1.27
N ILE A 8 12.11 -15.19 0.94
CA ILE A 8 13.05 -14.16 1.42
C ILE A 8 12.38 -13.17 2.39
N THR A 9 13.18 -12.43 3.16
CA THR A 9 12.67 -11.35 4.01
C THR A 9 12.35 -10.10 3.19
N VAL A 10 11.56 -9.19 3.76
CA VAL A 10 11.22 -7.92 3.08
C VAL A 10 12.43 -6.99 2.94
N GLY A 11 13.45 -7.14 3.79
CA GLY A 11 14.74 -6.46 3.60
C GLY A 11 15.50 -6.97 2.36
N ALA A 12 15.58 -8.30 2.18
CA ALA A 12 16.19 -8.87 0.99
C ALA A 12 15.40 -8.55 -0.29
N LEU A 13 14.07 -8.45 -0.19
CA LEU A 13 13.22 -7.96 -1.28
C LEU A 13 13.54 -6.49 -1.62
N ALA A 14 13.72 -5.63 -0.61
CA ALA A 14 14.11 -4.24 -0.82
C ALA A 14 15.45 -4.11 -1.55
N ASP A 15 16.44 -4.95 -1.18
CA ASP A 15 17.75 -4.99 -1.84
C ASP A 15 17.63 -5.41 -3.31
N GLY A 16 16.75 -6.37 -3.63
CA GLY A 16 16.47 -6.79 -5.00
C GLY A 16 15.79 -5.70 -5.84
N PHE A 17 14.90 -4.92 -5.22
CA PHE A 17 14.16 -3.84 -5.88
C PHE A 17 14.96 -2.56 -6.08
N ALA A 18 16.04 -2.32 -5.33
CA ALA A 18 16.77 -1.05 -5.35
C ALA A 18 17.52 -0.75 -6.67
N PRO A 19 18.27 -1.69 -7.29
CA PRO A 19 19.07 -1.41 -8.48
C PRO A 19 18.22 -1.06 -9.71
N GLU A 20 18.57 0.06 -10.37
CA GLU A 20 17.91 0.52 -11.61
C GLU A 20 16.38 0.56 -11.51
N SER A 21 15.87 0.82 -10.30
CA SER A 21 14.43 0.87 -10.03
C SER A 21 13.76 2.02 -10.78
N PHE A 22 12.51 1.80 -11.19
CA PHE A 22 11.73 2.79 -11.92
C PHE A 22 10.95 3.75 -11.02
N ILE A 23 11.36 3.86 -9.75
CA ILE A 23 10.73 4.71 -8.73
C ILE A 23 10.60 6.15 -9.23
N LEU A 24 9.47 6.77 -8.91
CA LEU A 24 9.28 8.20 -9.15
C LEU A 24 10.16 9.01 -8.19
N PRO A 25 10.70 10.15 -8.63
CA PRO A 25 11.42 11.06 -7.76
C PRO A 25 10.48 11.61 -6.69
N ASN A 26 11.00 11.81 -5.48
CA ASN A 26 10.25 12.45 -4.41
C ASN A 26 9.91 13.90 -4.80
N LEU A 27 8.63 14.27 -4.72
CA LEU A 27 8.17 15.61 -5.04
C LEU A 27 8.44 16.55 -3.87
N ALA A 28 9.08 17.68 -4.18
CA ALA A 28 9.19 18.82 -3.27
C ALA A 28 7.93 19.70 -3.29
N ASP A 29 6.95 19.42 -4.14
CA ASP A 29 5.72 20.21 -4.34
C ASP A 29 4.86 20.35 -3.07
N LEU A 30 5.05 19.46 -2.09
CA LEU A 30 4.39 19.54 -0.79
C LEU A 30 5.19 20.33 0.24
N ALA A 31 6.47 20.65 0.00
CA ALA A 31 7.26 21.44 0.93
C ALA A 31 6.59 22.78 1.23
N ASP A 32 6.61 23.17 2.50
CA ASP A 32 5.94 24.37 3.05
C ASP A 32 4.41 24.36 2.94
N ARG A 33 3.80 23.25 2.48
CA ARG A 33 2.35 23.09 2.51
C ARG A 33 1.88 22.56 3.86
N ARG A 34 0.66 22.96 4.21
CA ARG A 34 -0.11 22.42 5.32
C ARG A 34 -1.47 21.98 4.79
N PHE A 35 -1.92 20.83 5.27
CA PHE A 35 -3.28 20.32 5.05
C PHE A 35 -3.92 20.00 6.40
N GLU A 36 -5.18 20.39 6.56
CA GLU A 36 -6.02 19.95 7.66
C GLU A 36 -6.87 18.75 7.20
N LEU A 37 -6.56 17.56 7.71
CA LEU A 37 -7.26 16.33 7.36
C LEU A 37 -8.44 16.15 8.30
N ASN A 38 -9.66 16.29 7.78
CA ASN A 38 -10.91 16.12 8.51
C ASN A 38 -11.50 14.75 8.17
N PHE A 39 -11.33 13.79 9.07
CA PHE A 39 -11.73 12.39 8.88
C PHE A 39 -13.22 12.20 9.11
N ALA A 40 -13.82 11.24 8.38
CA ALA A 40 -15.22 10.86 8.55
C ALA A 40 -15.56 10.34 9.97
N ASN A 41 -14.58 9.80 10.69
CA ASN A 41 -14.73 9.35 12.07
C ASN A 41 -14.65 10.50 13.11
N GLY A 42 -14.51 11.74 12.65
CA GLY A 42 -14.44 12.93 13.50
C GLY A 42 -13.04 13.37 13.89
N TRP A 43 -11.98 12.64 13.51
CA TRP A 43 -10.61 13.10 13.75
C TRP A 43 -10.27 14.32 12.90
N GLN A 44 -9.49 15.22 13.48
CA GLN A 44 -8.92 16.38 12.80
C GLN A 44 -7.41 16.34 13.03
N ILE A 45 -6.64 16.20 11.95
CA ILE A 45 -5.19 16.03 12.03
C ILE A 45 -4.51 16.97 11.03
N SER A 46 -3.85 18.00 11.54
CA SER A 46 -3.03 18.90 10.74
C SER A 46 -1.76 18.17 10.29
N HIS A 47 -1.47 18.14 9.00
CA HIS A 47 -0.21 17.69 8.42
C HIS A 47 0.54 18.86 7.80
N ARG A 48 1.76 19.12 8.26
CA ARG A 48 2.68 20.12 7.70
C ARG A 48 3.88 19.42 7.10
N PHE A 49 4.23 19.80 5.89
CA PHE A 49 5.33 19.22 5.14
C PHE A 49 6.47 20.22 5.05
N ASP A 50 7.68 19.77 5.35
CA ASP A 50 8.91 20.46 4.97
C ASP A 50 9.61 19.69 3.84
N ALA A 51 10.86 20.04 3.54
CA ALA A 51 11.62 19.42 2.46
C ALA A 51 11.84 17.91 2.62
N GLN A 52 11.80 17.37 3.85
CA GLN A 52 12.15 15.97 4.14
C GLN A 52 11.20 15.28 5.11
N GLN A 53 10.52 16.04 5.97
CA GLN A 53 9.65 15.51 7.02
C GLN A 53 8.22 15.98 6.88
N VAL A 54 7.31 15.09 7.26
CA VAL A 54 5.92 15.41 7.56
C VAL A 54 5.79 15.50 9.08
N HIS A 55 5.05 16.50 9.54
CA HIS A 55 4.71 16.74 10.94
C HIS A 55 3.20 16.64 11.07
N TRP A 56 2.70 15.82 11.99
CA TRP A 56 1.26 15.70 12.25
C TRP A 56 0.90 16.08 13.68
N GLN A 57 -0.30 16.62 13.86
CA GLN A 57 -0.87 16.96 15.15
C GLN A 57 -2.39 16.76 15.11
N ALA A 58 -2.89 15.81 15.91
CA ALA A 58 -4.32 15.65 16.13
C ALA A 58 -4.86 16.74 17.05
N ALA A 59 -6.05 17.26 16.74
CA ALA A 59 -6.68 18.37 17.46
C ALA A 59 -7.07 18.04 18.91
N ASP A 60 -7.45 16.80 19.17
CA ASP A 60 -7.75 16.26 20.50
C ASP A 60 -6.50 15.77 21.26
N GLY A 61 -5.32 15.88 20.64
CA GLY A 61 -4.05 15.46 21.22
C GLY A 61 -3.79 13.96 21.24
N HIS A 62 -4.62 13.11 20.61
CA HIS A 62 -4.43 11.66 20.65
C HIS A 62 -3.19 11.19 19.88
N SER A 63 -2.68 11.99 18.94
CA SER A 63 -1.46 11.70 18.20
C SER A 63 -0.73 12.96 17.76
N SER A 64 0.60 12.91 17.80
CA SER A 64 1.47 13.96 17.25
C SER A 64 2.86 13.41 16.95
N GLY A 65 3.57 14.00 16.00
CA GLY A 65 4.95 13.61 15.73
C GLY A 65 5.46 14.11 14.39
N SER A 66 6.64 13.61 14.02
CA SER A 66 7.21 13.81 12.69
C SER A 66 7.91 12.55 12.20
N ALA A 67 8.00 12.42 10.88
CA ALA A 67 8.70 11.34 10.22
C ALA A 67 9.24 11.81 8.87
N ALA A 68 10.31 11.17 8.39
CA ALA A 68 10.68 11.28 6.99
C ALA A 68 9.52 10.75 6.13
N TYR A 69 9.23 11.43 5.03
CA TYR A 69 8.15 11.04 4.13
C TYR A 69 8.63 10.95 2.69
N ARG A 70 7.85 10.22 1.91
CA ARG A 70 7.88 10.25 0.45
C ARG A 70 6.55 10.81 -0.04
N ALA A 71 6.58 11.73 -0.99
CA ALA A 71 5.42 12.22 -1.73
C ALA A 71 5.67 12.08 -3.23
N THR A 72 4.68 11.58 -3.95
CA THR A 72 4.74 11.39 -5.40
C THR A 72 3.37 11.61 -6.03
N SER A 73 3.33 11.78 -7.35
CA SER A 73 2.10 12.03 -8.07
C SER A 73 2.16 11.38 -9.45
N LEU A 74 1.31 10.39 -9.69
CA LEU A 74 1.10 9.82 -11.03
C LEU A 74 0.19 10.70 -11.88
N ARG A 75 -0.79 11.37 -11.25
CA ARG A 75 -1.69 12.31 -11.89
C ARG A 75 -1.71 13.62 -11.12
N ALA A 76 -1.56 14.72 -11.84
CA ALA A 76 -1.59 16.06 -11.26
C ALA A 76 -2.80 16.24 -10.33
N GLY A 77 -2.55 16.78 -9.15
CA GLY A 77 -3.57 17.00 -8.12
C GLY A 77 -3.87 15.79 -7.21
N ILE A 78 -3.34 14.60 -7.53
CA ILE A 78 -3.43 13.40 -6.69
C ILE A 78 -2.03 13.04 -6.21
N TYR A 79 -1.81 13.09 -4.90
CA TYR A 79 -0.52 12.83 -4.27
C TYR A 79 -0.60 11.57 -3.42
N LEU A 80 0.37 10.67 -3.58
CA LEU A 80 0.62 9.59 -2.65
C LEU A 80 1.74 10.02 -1.69
N VAL A 81 1.38 10.19 -0.42
CA VAL A 81 2.30 10.45 0.70
C VAL A 81 2.46 9.16 1.49
N ASP A 82 3.69 8.78 1.85
CA ASP A 82 3.98 7.61 2.67
C ASP A 82 5.05 7.91 3.72
N PHE A 83 4.84 7.42 4.95
CA PHE A 83 5.79 7.52 6.05
C PHE A 83 5.54 6.44 7.11
N VAL A 84 6.55 6.19 7.96
CA VAL A 84 6.42 5.29 9.11
C VAL A 84 6.29 6.12 10.38
N LYS A 85 5.14 5.99 11.06
CA LYS A 85 4.85 6.62 12.34
C LYS A 85 5.29 5.69 13.47
N HIS A 86 6.03 6.23 14.44
CA HIS A 86 6.36 5.57 15.70
C HIS A 86 5.70 6.32 16.85
N GLU A 87 4.89 5.64 17.66
CA GLU A 87 4.16 6.24 18.78
C GLU A 87 3.83 5.16 19.81
N ALA A 88 3.94 5.47 21.11
CA ALA A 88 3.64 4.52 22.19
C ALA A 88 4.31 3.12 22.05
N GLY A 89 5.54 3.09 21.53
CA GLY A 89 6.31 1.85 21.35
C GLY A 89 5.83 0.93 20.22
N GLN A 90 4.96 1.43 19.34
CA GLN A 90 4.47 0.73 18.16
C GLN A 90 4.82 1.51 16.90
N ALA A 91 4.87 0.80 15.79
CA ALA A 91 5.10 1.36 14.46
C ALA A 91 3.89 1.11 13.56
N TRP A 92 3.53 2.12 12.78
CA TRP A 92 2.50 2.05 11.76
C TRP A 92 3.06 2.58 10.45
N SER A 93 2.73 1.91 9.36
CA SER A 93 2.89 2.50 8.03
C SER A 93 1.67 3.35 7.73
N ILE A 94 1.88 4.60 7.36
CA ILE A 94 0.83 5.56 7.03
C ILE A 94 0.99 5.96 5.57
N SER A 95 0.01 5.65 4.75
CA SER A 95 -0.06 6.11 3.37
C SER A 95 -1.31 6.98 3.17
N LEU A 96 -1.15 8.17 2.61
CA LEU A 96 -2.24 9.11 2.32
C LEU A 96 -2.32 9.33 0.81
N VAL A 97 -3.49 9.10 0.23
CA VAL A 97 -3.83 9.59 -1.11
C VAL A 97 -4.55 10.92 -0.95
N LEU A 98 -3.84 12.03 -1.18
CA LEU A 98 -4.39 13.39 -1.12
C LEU A 98 -4.92 13.76 -2.51
N ASP A 99 -6.23 13.94 -2.62
CA ASP A 99 -6.91 14.43 -3.81
C ASP A 99 -7.25 15.90 -3.64
N THR A 100 -6.36 16.75 -4.17
CA THR A 100 -6.51 18.20 -4.11
C THR A 100 -7.51 18.74 -5.14
N LEU A 101 -7.96 17.92 -6.09
CA LEU A 101 -8.97 18.31 -7.08
C LEU A 101 -10.38 18.25 -6.47
N ASN A 102 -10.61 17.24 -5.63
CA ASN A 102 -11.88 17.03 -4.92
C ASN A 102 -11.85 17.47 -3.45
N SER A 103 -10.73 18.01 -2.97
CA SER A 103 -10.52 18.37 -1.57
C SER A 103 -10.85 17.21 -0.62
N ALA A 104 -10.30 16.04 -0.93
CA ALA A 104 -10.59 14.76 -0.27
C ALA A 104 -9.33 13.92 -0.08
N PHE A 105 -9.39 12.91 0.78
CA PHE A 105 -8.29 11.96 0.94
C PHE A 105 -8.77 10.55 1.32
N THR A 106 -7.88 9.59 1.06
CA THR A 106 -7.93 8.24 1.66
C THR A 106 -6.64 8.01 2.44
N ALA A 107 -6.76 7.56 3.69
CA ALA A 107 -5.66 7.12 4.52
C ALA A 107 -5.66 5.58 4.64
N VAL A 108 -4.49 4.98 4.52
CA VAL A 108 -4.23 3.56 4.74
C VAL A 108 -3.28 3.45 5.92
N ILE A 109 -3.76 2.85 7.02
CA ILE A 109 -3.01 2.70 8.26
C ILE A 109 -2.69 1.22 8.44
N GLY A 110 -1.42 0.89 8.30
CA GLY A 110 -0.92 -0.48 8.31
C GLY A 110 -0.18 -0.85 9.58
N ARG A 111 -0.35 -2.09 10.05
CA ARG A 111 0.41 -2.64 11.16
C ARG A 111 0.80 -4.10 10.90
N LEU A 112 2.07 -4.42 11.15
CA LEU A 112 2.59 -5.79 11.03
C LEU A 112 2.20 -6.63 12.27
N PRO A 113 2.05 -7.95 12.11
CA PRO A 113 1.81 -8.86 13.22
C PRO A 113 3.06 -9.04 14.09
N GLY A 114 2.89 -9.19 15.39
CA GLY A 114 3.98 -9.62 16.27
C GLY A 114 4.33 -11.10 16.11
N GLU A 115 5.50 -11.52 16.60
CA GLU A 115 6.02 -12.89 16.49
C GLU A 115 4.98 -13.96 16.84
N ALA A 116 4.34 -13.85 18.01
CA ALA A 116 3.35 -14.82 18.48
C ALA A 116 2.17 -14.99 17.50
N GLN A 117 1.76 -13.93 16.80
CA GLN A 117 0.70 -14.00 15.80
C GLN A 117 1.16 -14.72 14.53
N THR A 118 2.43 -14.57 14.13
CA THR A 118 2.98 -15.27 12.96
C THR A 118 3.17 -16.76 13.17
N HIS A 119 3.37 -17.19 14.42
CA HIS A 119 3.46 -18.62 14.78
C HIS A 119 2.10 -19.33 14.79
N GLU A 120 1.00 -18.59 14.71
CA GLU A 120 -0.33 -19.18 14.58
C GLU A 120 -0.54 -19.72 13.16
N GLY A 121 -0.49 -21.05 13.01
CA GLY A 121 -0.59 -21.70 11.72
C GLY A 121 -1.90 -21.40 10.97
N LEU A 122 -1.80 -21.28 9.64
CA LEU A 122 -2.92 -20.89 8.78
C LEU A 122 -4.16 -21.80 8.92
N TYR A 123 -3.97 -23.10 9.14
CA TYR A 123 -5.08 -24.04 9.36
C TYR A 123 -5.87 -23.72 10.63
N HIS A 124 -5.17 -23.34 11.71
CA HIS A 124 -5.82 -22.94 12.96
C HIS A 124 -6.62 -21.66 12.77
N ARG A 125 -6.01 -20.63 12.15
CA ARG A 125 -6.69 -19.37 11.81
C ARG A 125 -7.95 -19.61 10.99
N ALA A 126 -7.86 -20.47 9.96
CA ALA A 126 -8.98 -20.81 9.09
C ALA A 126 -10.15 -21.45 9.87
N LEU A 127 -9.88 -22.46 10.71
CA LEU A 127 -10.91 -23.11 11.52
C LEU A 127 -11.52 -22.18 12.57
N ALA A 128 -10.75 -21.20 13.05
CA ALA A 128 -11.22 -20.17 13.97
C ALA A 128 -11.98 -19.01 13.29
N GLY A 129 -12.13 -19.03 11.96
CA GLY A 129 -12.78 -17.95 11.20
C GLY A 129 -11.99 -16.64 11.18
N GLN A 130 -10.68 -16.70 11.43
CA GLN A 130 -9.80 -15.53 11.46
C GLN A 130 -9.23 -15.23 10.06
N PRO A 131 -8.81 -13.97 9.80
CA PRO A 131 -7.99 -13.66 8.63
C PRO A 131 -6.71 -14.49 8.61
N LEU A 132 -6.36 -15.02 7.42
CA LEU A 132 -5.15 -15.82 7.22
C LEU A 132 -3.87 -14.98 7.33
N THR A 133 -3.92 -13.72 6.91
CA THR A 133 -2.83 -12.76 7.13
C THR A 133 -2.91 -12.19 8.54
N GLY A 134 -1.75 -12.04 9.20
CA GLY A 134 -1.62 -11.29 10.45
C GLY A 134 -1.49 -9.79 10.25
N VAL A 135 -1.24 -9.32 9.01
CA VAL A 135 -1.09 -7.91 8.68
C VAL A 135 -2.45 -7.21 8.81
N GLN A 136 -2.46 -6.10 9.54
CA GLN A 136 -3.65 -5.29 9.76
C GLN A 136 -3.60 -4.05 8.88
N VAL A 137 -4.77 -3.66 8.36
CA VAL A 137 -4.93 -2.42 7.63
C VAL A 137 -6.27 -1.79 8.00
N GLU A 138 -6.27 -0.48 8.16
CA GLU A 138 -7.47 0.34 8.30
C GLU A 138 -7.51 1.35 7.14
N PHE A 139 -8.70 1.53 6.58
CA PHE A 139 -8.97 2.54 5.56
C PHE A 139 -9.85 3.62 6.17
N LEU A 140 -9.39 4.85 6.09
CA LEU A 140 -10.18 6.01 6.51
C LEU A 140 -10.28 7.00 5.36
N HIS A 141 -11.36 7.75 5.32
CA HIS A 141 -11.62 8.77 4.33
C HIS A 141 -11.94 10.09 5.01
N GLY A 142 -11.74 11.18 4.28
CA GLY A 142 -12.03 12.49 4.80
C GLY A 142 -11.92 13.58 3.75
N SER A 143 -12.08 14.82 4.20
CA SER A 143 -11.94 16.03 3.41
C SER A 143 -10.64 16.76 3.76
N LEU A 144 -10.08 17.47 2.77
CA LEU A 144 -8.89 18.31 2.90
C LEU A 144 -9.30 19.77 3.07
N ASP A 145 -8.80 20.42 4.13
CA ASP A 145 -8.94 21.86 4.39
C ASP A 145 -10.39 22.38 4.49
N GLN A 146 -11.35 21.46 4.65
CA GLN A 146 -12.76 21.75 4.84
C GLN A 146 -13.40 20.72 5.76
N PRO A 147 -14.49 21.06 6.47
CA PRO A 147 -15.22 20.11 7.31
C PRO A 147 -15.71 18.89 6.53
N TRP A 148 -15.68 17.72 7.18
CA TRP A 148 -16.23 16.49 6.61
C TRP A 148 -17.73 16.61 6.35
N GLN A 149 -18.18 16.04 5.22
CA GLN A 149 -19.58 15.82 4.88
C GLN A 149 -19.71 14.43 4.25
N ASP A 150 -20.84 13.75 4.45
CA ASP A 150 -21.09 12.45 3.84
C ASP A 150 -20.99 12.53 2.32
N GLY A 151 -20.19 11.63 1.73
CA GLY A 151 -19.92 11.61 0.29
C GLY A 151 -18.87 12.63 -0.19
N ALA A 152 -18.20 13.37 0.70
CA ALA A 152 -17.18 14.35 0.31
C ALA A 152 -15.94 13.71 -0.34
N CYS A 153 -15.62 12.46 0.00
CA CYS A 153 -14.53 11.72 -0.63
C CYS A 153 -15.06 10.84 -1.78
N PRO A 154 -14.62 11.06 -3.03
CA PRO A 154 -15.06 10.26 -4.18
C PRO A 154 -14.39 8.88 -4.21
N HIS A 155 -13.35 8.65 -3.40
CA HIS A 155 -12.66 7.37 -3.36
C HIS A 155 -13.57 6.29 -2.77
N ALA A 156 -13.80 5.22 -3.51
CA ALA A 156 -14.71 4.16 -3.10
C ALA A 156 -14.20 2.78 -3.49
N PRO A 157 -14.58 1.72 -2.76
CA PRO A 157 -14.31 0.35 -3.18
C PRO A 157 -14.77 0.08 -4.61
N THR A 158 -14.00 -0.70 -5.36
CA THR A 158 -14.31 -0.98 -6.78
C THR A 158 -13.97 -2.42 -7.14
N GLU A 159 -14.63 -2.95 -8.17
CA GLU A 159 -14.31 -4.24 -8.79
C GLU A 159 -13.73 -4.06 -10.20
N GLU A 160 -13.42 -2.82 -10.64
CA GLU A 160 -12.94 -2.53 -12.01
C GLU A 160 -11.58 -3.19 -12.37
N LEU A 161 -10.80 -3.62 -11.38
CA LEU A 161 -9.57 -4.38 -11.61
C LEU A 161 -9.81 -5.89 -11.70
N VAL A 162 -10.94 -6.40 -11.21
CA VAL A 162 -11.23 -7.84 -11.18
C VAL A 162 -11.26 -8.41 -12.59
N GLY A 163 -10.66 -9.58 -12.77
CA GLY A 163 -10.50 -10.25 -14.06
C GLY A 163 -9.26 -9.82 -14.83
N LEU A 164 -8.62 -8.68 -14.52
CA LEU A 164 -7.40 -8.28 -15.19
C LEU A 164 -6.21 -9.15 -14.76
N ARG A 165 -5.41 -9.55 -15.75
CA ARG A 165 -4.03 -10.03 -15.55
C ARG A 165 -3.08 -8.94 -15.99
N ASN A 166 -2.33 -8.35 -15.06
CA ASN A 166 -1.49 -7.18 -15.32
C ASN A 166 -0.02 -7.48 -15.00
N LEU A 167 0.87 -7.15 -15.93
CA LEU A 167 2.32 -7.28 -15.76
C LEU A 167 2.90 -6.01 -15.16
N TYR A 168 3.74 -6.16 -14.15
CA TYR A 168 4.46 -5.10 -13.45
C TYR A 168 5.95 -5.27 -13.64
N ARG A 169 6.60 -4.33 -14.32
CA ARG A 169 8.06 -4.29 -14.44
C ARG A 169 8.60 -3.16 -13.56
N TYR A 170 9.21 -3.50 -12.44
CA TYR A 170 9.73 -2.57 -11.44
C TYR A 170 11.17 -2.11 -11.73
N SER A 171 11.94 -2.95 -12.43
CA SER A 171 13.29 -2.64 -12.91
C SER A 171 13.63 -3.52 -14.14
N PRO A 172 14.86 -3.48 -14.69
CA PRO A 172 15.31 -4.48 -15.67
C PRO A 172 15.32 -5.93 -15.15
N THR A 173 15.41 -6.11 -13.83
CA THR A 173 15.58 -7.40 -13.15
C THR A 173 14.36 -7.85 -12.37
N GLU A 174 13.49 -6.94 -11.92
CA GLU A 174 12.31 -7.25 -11.11
C GLU A 174 11.01 -7.12 -11.92
N VAL A 175 10.36 -8.25 -12.16
CA VAL A 175 9.13 -8.38 -12.98
C VAL A 175 8.15 -9.33 -12.30
N TYR A 176 6.96 -8.82 -12.02
CA TYR A 176 5.87 -9.56 -11.41
C TYR A 176 4.64 -9.51 -12.31
N GLU A 177 3.71 -10.41 -12.10
CA GLU A 177 2.35 -10.26 -12.60
C GLU A 177 1.34 -10.41 -11.48
N HIS A 178 0.24 -9.66 -11.60
CA HIS A 178 -0.90 -9.74 -10.71
C HIS A 178 -2.10 -10.25 -11.51
N VAL A 179 -2.85 -11.18 -10.93
CA VAL A 179 -4.16 -11.64 -11.41
C VAL A 179 -5.19 -11.25 -10.36
N TYR A 180 -6.06 -10.30 -10.68
CA TYR A 180 -7.08 -9.83 -9.74
C TYR A 180 -8.29 -10.75 -9.78
N LEU A 181 -8.37 -11.66 -8.81
CA LEU A 181 -9.31 -12.78 -8.87
C LEU A 181 -10.75 -12.35 -8.56
N ASN A 182 -10.93 -11.56 -7.51
CA ASN A 182 -12.23 -11.09 -7.03
C ASN A 182 -12.03 -9.88 -6.10
N ARG A 183 -13.12 -9.39 -5.52
CA ARG A 183 -13.15 -8.25 -4.59
C ARG A 183 -12.22 -8.34 -3.39
N ASP A 184 -11.80 -9.54 -3.00
CA ASP A 184 -11.05 -9.77 -1.76
C ASP A 184 -9.66 -10.36 -1.97
N TYR A 185 -9.38 -10.95 -3.13
CA TYR A 185 -8.15 -11.70 -3.37
C TYR A 185 -7.55 -11.41 -4.75
N TYR A 186 -6.23 -11.48 -4.79
CA TYR A 186 -5.45 -11.48 -6.01
C TYR A 186 -4.36 -12.56 -5.91
N SER A 187 -3.89 -13.05 -7.05
CA SER A 187 -2.67 -13.85 -7.11
C SER A 187 -1.52 -13.03 -7.67
N TRP A 188 -0.31 -13.27 -7.18
CA TRP A 188 0.92 -12.72 -7.72
C TRP A 188 1.89 -13.82 -8.10
N GLN A 189 2.76 -13.53 -9.06
CA GLN A 189 3.91 -14.37 -9.40
C GLN A 189 5.11 -13.50 -9.74
N CYS A 190 6.28 -13.82 -9.19
CA CYS A 190 7.55 -13.25 -9.63
C CYS A 190 8.04 -13.97 -10.90
N LEU A 191 8.03 -13.27 -12.03
CA LEU A 191 8.47 -13.79 -13.32
C LEU A 191 9.98 -13.64 -13.53
N ARG A 192 10.57 -12.63 -12.87
CA ARG A 192 12.01 -12.37 -12.85
C ARG A 192 12.32 -11.55 -11.62
N GLY A 193 13.38 -11.91 -10.91
CA GLY A 193 13.80 -11.18 -9.71
C GLY A 193 14.35 -12.09 -8.63
N VAL A 194 14.60 -11.52 -7.47
CA VAL A 194 15.07 -12.28 -6.29
C VAL A 194 14.08 -13.34 -5.81
N GLU A 195 12.80 -13.18 -6.11
CA GLU A 195 11.74 -14.15 -5.79
C GLU A 195 11.31 -15.02 -6.99
N GLN A 196 12.12 -15.09 -8.06
CA GLN A 196 11.70 -15.72 -9.32
C GLN A 196 11.12 -17.12 -9.12
N GLY A 197 9.89 -17.32 -9.61
CA GLY A 197 9.15 -18.57 -9.50
C GLY A 197 8.24 -18.68 -8.27
N LEU A 198 8.39 -17.79 -7.27
CA LEU A 198 7.44 -17.69 -6.16
C LEU A 198 6.12 -17.08 -6.63
N CYS A 199 5.05 -17.52 -5.97
CA CYS A 199 3.69 -17.05 -6.20
C CYS A 199 2.83 -17.33 -4.96
N ASP A 200 1.77 -16.55 -4.79
CA ASP A 200 0.75 -16.80 -3.79
C ASP A 200 -0.56 -16.08 -4.14
N THR A 201 -1.61 -16.34 -3.36
CA THR A 201 -2.88 -15.60 -3.37
C THR A 201 -3.13 -14.94 -2.03
N ASP A 202 -3.12 -13.61 -2.00
CA ASP A 202 -3.21 -12.83 -0.78
C ASP A 202 -4.46 -11.96 -0.73
N ARG A 203 -4.80 -11.52 0.49
CA ARG A 203 -5.92 -10.61 0.69
C ARG A 203 -5.57 -9.27 0.05
N ALA A 204 -6.49 -8.75 -0.76
CA ALA A 204 -6.37 -7.48 -1.45
C ALA A 204 -7.56 -6.56 -1.17
N HIS A 205 -7.35 -5.27 -1.42
CA HIS A 205 -8.33 -4.20 -1.32
C HIS A 205 -8.16 -3.26 -2.52
N TYR A 206 -9.28 -2.78 -3.06
CA TYR A 206 -9.34 -2.03 -4.31
C TYR A 206 -10.19 -0.79 -4.11
N TYR A 207 -9.64 0.39 -4.38
CA TYR A 207 -10.39 1.65 -4.39
C TYR A 207 -10.21 2.35 -5.73
N LYS A 208 -11.30 2.86 -6.30
CA LYS A 208 -11.24 3.80 -7.42
C LYS A 208 -10.89 5.17 -6.85
N LEU A 209 -9.84 5.79 -7.35
CA LEU A 209 -9.44 7.15 -7.00
C LEU A 209 -9.96 8.14 -8.04
N ALA A 210 -9.78 7.80 -9.31
CA ALA A 210 -10.29 8.53 -10.45
C ALA A 210 -10.51 7.55 -11.61
N GLU A 211 -10.94 8.05 -12.77
CA GLU A 211 -11.14 7.21 -13.95
C GLU A 211 -9.84 6.50 -14.37
N GLN A 212 -9.83 5.16 -14.40
CA GLN A 212 -8.63 4.35 -14.67
C GLN A 212 -7.46 4.59 -13.70
N LEU A 213 -7.73 5.11 -12.49
CA LEU A 213 -6.74 5.30 -11.42
C LEU A 213 -7.23 4.62 -10.15
N TYR A 214 -6.45 3.66 -9.66
CA TYR A 214 -6.88 2.78 -8.58
C TYR A 214 -5.84 2.73 -7.47
N LEU A 215 -6.30 2.72 -6.22
CA LEU A 215 -5.47 2.33 -5.09
C LEU A 215 -5.66 0.83 -4.85
N PHE A 216 -4.57 0.08 -4.93
CA PHE A 216 -4.51 -1.34 -4.67
C PHE A 216 -3.63 -1.60 -3.44
N VAL A 217 -4.17 -2.34 -2.47
CA VAL A 217 -3.49 -2.66 -1.21
C VAL A 217 -3.58 -4.15 -0.98
N TRP A 218 -2.46 -4.80 -0.65
CA TRP A 218 -2.44 -6.23 -0.34
C TRP A 218 -1.75 -6.53 0.99
N ARG A 219 -2.12 -7.66 1.57
CA ARG A 219 -1.67 -8.13 2.88
C ARG A 219 -1.23 -9.58 2.79
N GLU A 220 0.07 -9.80 2.77
CA GLU A 220 0.65 -11.13 2.60
C GLU A 220 0.53 -11.97 3.87
N LYS A 221 0.32 -13.28 3.70
CA LYS A 221 0.12 -14.22 4.82
C LYS A 221 1.34 -15.11 5.13
N ILE A 222 2.29 -15.23 4.21
CA ILE A 222 3.48 -16.08 4.38
C ILE A 222 4.60 -15.27 5.02
N VAL A 223 5.15 -14.30 4.28
CA VAL A 223 6.03 -13.26 4.83
C VAL A 223 5.14 -12.06 5.17
N PRO A 224 5.14 -11.54 6.41
CA PRO A 224 4.28 -10.41 6.77
C PRO A 224 4.64 -9.13 5.99
N THR A 225 3.87 -8.87 4.94
CA THR A 225 4.09 -7.75 4.02
C THR A 225 2.79 -6.97 3.81
N LEU A 226 2.89 -5.65 3.91
CA LEU A 226 1.87 -4.70 3.46
C LEU A 226 2.38 -3.96 2.24
N GLY A 227 1.78 -4.25 1.09
CA GLY A 227 2.02 -3.48 -0.12
C GLY A 227 0.86 -2.57 -0.46
N LEU A 228 1.19 -1.44 -1.07
CA LEU A 228 0.21 -0.47 -1.56
C LEU A 228 0.77 0.20 -2.80
N ILE A 229 -0.01 0.22 -3.87
CA ILE A 229 0.32 0.96 -5.10
C ILE A 229 -0.91 1.67 -5.63
N VAL A 230 -0.69 2.85 -6.20
CA VAL A 230 -1.60 3.50 -7.12
C VAL A 230 -1.31 2.98 -8.52
N ILE A 231 -2.33 2.49 -9.21
CA ILE A 231 -2.25 1.94 -10.57
C ILE A 231 -2.96 2.92 -11.50
N ASP A 232 -2.22 3.47 -12.45
CA ASP A 232 -2.76 4.27 -13.54
C ASP A 232 -2.80 3.43 -14.82
N LEU A 233 -3.97 2.89 -15.13
CA LEU A 233 -4.16 2.08 -16.35
C LEU A 233 -4.11 2.94 -17.61
N GLN A 234 -4.38 4.24 -17.53
CA GLN A 234 -4.28 5.13 -18.68
C GLN A 234 -2.81 5.41 -19.04
N GLN A 235 -1.95 5.59 -18.04
CA GLN A 235 -0.53 5.87 -18.23
C GLN A 235 0.36 4.62 -18.28
N HIS A 236 -0.21 3.43 -18.03
CA HIS A 236 0.55 2.19 -17.93
C HIS A 236 1.67 2.27 -16.88
N ARG A 237 1.36 2.86 -15.72
CA ARG A 237 2.29 3.06 -14.61
C ARG A 237 1.67 2.67 -13.29
N SER A 238 2.50 2.27 -12.34
CA SER A 238 2.13 2.24 -10.92
C SER A 238 3.19 2.89 -10.06
N ASP A 239 2.79 3.34 -8.88
CA ASP A 239 3.64 3.95 -7.86
C ASP A 239 3.13 3.60 -6.46
N GLY A 240 4.04 3.29 -5.54
CA GLY A 240 3.70 3.08 -4.15
C GLY A 240 4.87 2.56 -3.33
N LYS A 241 4.60 1.59 -2.46
CA LYS A 241 5.57 1.08 -1.50
C LYS A 241 5.27 -0.34 -1.04
N ILE A 242 6.28 -0.95 -0.44
CA ILE A 242 6.19 -2.22 0.29
C ILE A 242 6.73 -2.02 1.71
N PHE A 243 6.04 -2.61 2.68
CA PHE A 243 6.34 -2.50 4.11
C PHE A 243 6.33 -3.87 4.79
N GLY A 244 7.37 -4.17 5.57
CA GLY A 244 7.51 -5.43 6.29
C GLY A 244 8.67 -5.41 7.28
N TYR A 245 9.00 -6.56 7.86
CA TYR A 245 10.21 -6.72 8.66
C TYR A 245 11.44 -6.89 7.77
N ALA A 246 12.52 -6.17 8.07
CA ALA A 246 13.76 -6.22 7.29
C ALA A 246 14.41 -7.60 7.37
N GLY A 247 14.44 -8.18 8.58
CA GLY A 247 14.94 -9.52 8.85
C GLY A 247 13.86 -10.47 9.39
N ASP A 248 14.31 -11.58 9.97
CA ASP A 248 13.47 -12.59 10.63
C ASP A 248 13.23 -12.30 12.14
N GLY A 249 13.91 -11.30 12.70
CA GLY A 249 13.90 -11.00 14.14
C GLY A 249 12.77 -10.07 14.63
N PHE A 250 11.85 -9.61 13.79
CA PHE A 250 10.75 -8.68 14.16
C PHE A 250 11.18 -7.31 14.72
N GLU A 251 12.47 -6.96 14.65
CA GLU A 251 13.03 -5.75 15.26
C GLU A 251 13.07 -4.56 14.30
N GLU A 252 13.60 -4.76 13.09
CA GLU A 252 13.81 -3.71 12.09
C GLU A 252 12.74 -3.75 11.00
N LEU A 253 12.30 -2.58 10.56
CA LEU A 253 11.30 -2.40 9.53
C LEU A 253 11.96 -2.04 8.20
N SER A 254 11.46 -2.64 7.13
CA SER A 254 11.74 -2.24 5.76
C SER A 254 10.51 -1.52 5.21
N ASN A 255 10.67 -0.27 4.76
CA ASN A 255 9.65 0.51 4.05
C ASN A 255 10.30 1.16 2.84
N PHE A 256 10.02 0.64 1.64
CA PHE A 256 10.72 1.06 0.43
C PHE A 256 9.75 1.37 -0.71
N PRO A 257 10.07 2.36 -1.54
CA PRO A 257 9.23 2.74 -2.67
C PRO A 257 9.32 1.71 -3.78
N VAL A 258 8.20 1.52 -4.48
CA VAL A 258 8.15 0.74 -5.73
C VAL A 258 7.39 1.54 -6.77
N ALA A 259 7.84 1.49 -8.01
CA ALA A 259 7.07 1.98 -9.14
C ALA A 259 7.36 1.12 -10.36
N SER A 260 6.41 1.02 -11.27
CA SER A 260 6.53 0.12 -12.40
C SER A 260 6.03 0.73 -13.69
N TYR A 261 6.44 0.11 -14.79
CA TYR A 261 5.64 0.12 -16.02
C TYR A 261 4.68 -1.07 -15.98
N CYS A 262 3.41 -0.79 -16.26
CA CYS A 262 2.33 -1.78 -16.25
C CYS A 262 1.96 -2.20 -17.67
N ARG A 263 1.44 -3.41 -17.85
CA ARG A 263 0.84 -3.84 -19.11
C ARG A 263 -0.22 -4.91 -18.86
N VAL A 264 -1.48 -4.57 -19.13
CA VAL A 264 -2.57 -5.54 -19.09
C VAL A 264 -2.31 -6.60 -20.17
N LEU A 265 -2.26 -7.86 -19.75
CA LEU A 265 -2.00 -9.01 -20.61
C LEU A 265 -3.30 -9.55 -21.21
N ASN A 266 -4.35 -9.62 -20.40
CA ASN A 266 -5.70 -10.01 -20.79
C ASN A 266 -6.70 -9.60 -19.70
N VAL A 267 -7.99 -9.73 -20.06
CA VAL A 267 -9.13 -9.65 -19.15
C VAL A 267 -9.83 -11.00 -19.21
N THR A 268 -10.07 -11.60 -18.05
CA THR A 268 -10.88 -12.81 -17.93
C THR A 268 -12.28 -12.41 -17.50
N GLU A 269 -13.26 -12.72 -18.34
CA GLU A 269 -14.68 -12.56 -18.04
C GLU A 269 -15.23 -13.93 -17.64
N TYR A 270 -16.03 -13.96 -16.58
CA TYR A 270 -16.80 -15.14 -16.21
C TYR A 270 -18.23 -14.85 -16.61
N ASP A 271 -18.78 -15.65 -17.53
CA ASP A 271 -20.19 -15.55 -17.86
C ASP A 271 -20.99 -15.74 -16.57
N SER A 272 -21.94 -14.84 -16.32
CA SER A 272 -22.97 -15.11 -15.32
C SER A 272 -23.85 -16.21 -15.91
N ASP A 273 -23.54 -17.46 -15.63
CA ASP A 273 -24.48 -18.55 -15.87
C ASP A 273 -25.81 -18.18 -15.20
N GLU A 274 -26.91 -18.27 -15.96
CA GLU A 274 -28.30 -18.03 -15.54
C GLU A 274 -28.69 -18.74 -14.24
#